data_AF-A0A817LMV3-F1
#
_entry.id   AF-A0A817LMV3-F1
#
_cell.length_a   1.000
_cell.length_b   1.000
_cell.length_c   1.000
_cell.angle_alpha   90.00
_cell.angle_beta   90.00
_cell.angle_gamma   90.00
#
_symmetry.space_group_name_H-M   'P 1'
#
loop_
_entity.id
_entity.type
_entity.pdbx_description
1 polymer ?
#
loop_
_entity_poly.entity_id
_entity_poly.type
_entity_poly.pdbx_seq_one_letter_code
_entity_poly.pdbx_strand_id
1 'polypeptide(L)'
;MPPPCAIETCKRKSRALCHCCSKNLCPDHLKEHDVVINSQVNPLVDEINNIDNQLSSLNVGEIIDKCRQKLDKWRHDCHNIIDRYYEEKSQELQQHCVQQ
;
A
#
# COMPACT_ATOMS: atom_id res chain seq x y z
N MET A 1 9.24 -20.73 47.49
CA MET A 1 10.56 -20.84 46.82
C MET A 1 10.38 -20.42 45.35
N PRO A 2 11.31 -19.67 44.74
CA PRO A 2 11.20 -19.35 43.31
C PRO A 2 11.28 -20.64 42.47
N PRO A 3 10.44 -20.79 41.42
CA PRO A 3 10.47 -21.96 40.56
C PRO A 3 11.81 -22.09 39.83
N PRO A 4 12.21 -23.31 39.43
CA PRO A 4 13.38 -23.49 38.57
C PRO A 4 13.16 -22.82 37.20
N CYS A 5 14.25 -22.48 36.53
CA CYS A 5 14.19 -22.04 35.14
C CYS A 5 13.56 -23.15 34.27
N ALA A 6 12.70 -22.76 33.32
CA ALA A 6 12.00 -23.68 32.43
C ALA A 6 12.91 -24.38 31.40
N ILE A 7 14.19 -24.03 31.37
CA ILE A 7 15.22 -24.67 30.54
C ILE A 7 15.82 -25.82 31.34
N GLU A 8 15.64 -27.06 30.88
CA GLU A 8 15.99 -28.29 31.63
C GLU A 8 17.47 -28.37 32.02
N THR A 9 18.36 -27.81 31.18
CA THR A 9 19.81 -27.76 31.44
C THR A 9 20.21 -26.67 32.44
N CYS A 10 19.29 -25.78 32.82
CA CYS A 10 19.57 -24.64 33.67
C CYS A 10 19.29 -24.93 35.16
N LYS A 11 20.35 -24.95 35.97
CA LYS A 11 20.24 -25.13 37.43
C LYS A 11 19.84 -23.85 38.19
N ARG A 12 19.61 -22.73 37.49
CA ARG A 12 19.31 -21.43 38.12
C ARG A 12 17.82 -21.31 38.45
N LYS A 13 17.51 -20.55 39.51
CA LYS A 13 16.15 -20.17 39.85
C LYS A 13 15.62 -19.12 38.87
N SER A 14 14.35 -19.24 38.50
CA SER A 14 13.67 -18.22 37.73
C SER A 14 13.56 -16.92 38.53
N ARG A 15 13.59 -15.80 37.81
CA ARG A 15 13.36 -14.45 38.35
C ARG A 15 12.23 -13.70 37.64
N ALA A 16 11.75 -14.20 36.50
CA ALA A 16 10.70 -13.59 35.71
C ALA A 16 9.88 -14.68 34.99
N LEU A 17 8.60 -14.41 34.80
CA LEU A 17 7.69 -15.18 33.95
C LEU A 17 7.60 -14.48 32.59
N CYS A 18 7.87 -15.20 31.51
CA CYS A 18 7.51 -14.74 30.18
C CYS A 18 6.01 -14.98 29.96
N HIS A 19 5.23 -13.92 29.76
CA HIS A 19 3.79 -14.03 29.53
C HIS A 19 3.44 -14.56 28.13
N CYS A 20 4.31 -14.33 27.13
CA CYS A 20 4.09 -14.83 25.77
C CYS A 20 4.12 -16.37 25.72
N CYS A 21 4.98 -16.99 26.53
CA CYS A 21 5.21 -18.43 26.50
C CYS A 21 4.79 -19.15 27.80
N SER A 22 4.34 -18.40 28.81
CA SER A 22 4.05 -18.89 30.17
C SER A 22 5.21 -19.67 30.81
N LYS A 23 6.46 -19.29 30.51
CA LYS A 23 7.68 -19.96 31.01
C LYS A 23 8.40 -19.11 32.05
N ASN A 24 8.77 -19.75 33.16
CA ASN A 24 9.58 -19.14 34.21
C ASN A 24 11.07 -19.15 33.80
N LEU A 25 11.66 -17.99 33.55
CA LEU A 25 13.04 -17.86 33.05
C LEU A 25 13.97 -17.23 34.09
N CYS A 26 15.23 -17.63 34.08
CA CYS A 26 16.30 -16.92 34.78
C CYS A 26 16.76 -15.70 33.95
N PRO A 27 17.50 -14.74 34.52
CA PRO A 27 17.88 -13.52 33.81
C PRO A 27 18.63 -13.76 32.49
N ASP A 28 19.50 -14.76 32.42
CA ASP A 28 20.30 -15.05 31.21
C ASP A 28 19.40 -15.59 30.10
N HIS A 29 18.59 -16.61 30.40
CA HIS A 29 17.67 -17.17 29.42
C HIS A 29 16.53 -16.21 29.05
N LEU A 30 16.17 -15.26 29.92
CA LEU A 30 15.25 -14.19 29.55
C LEU A 30 15.88 -13.26 28.50
N LYS A 31 17.15 -12.88 28.66
CA LYS A 31 17.86 -12.07 27.65
C LYS A 31 17.99 -12.81 26.32
N GLU A 32 18.37 -14.08 26.35
CA GLU A 32 18.45 -14.90 25.13
C GLU A 32 17.08 -15.02 24.45
N HIS A 33 16.03 -15.22 25.25
CA HIS A 33 14.67 -15.29 24.77
C HIS A 33 14.21 -13.96 24.14
N ASP A 34 14.53 -12.83 24.76
CA ASP A 34 14.25 -11.50 24.21
C ASP A 34 15.02 -11.26 22.90
N VAL A 35 16.26 -11.73 22.79
CA VAL A 35 17.03 -11.64 21.54
C VAL A 35 16.37 -12.44 20.42
N VAL A 36 15.93 -13.68 20.70
CA VAL A 36 15.25 -14.52 19.70
C VAL A 36 13.92 -13.89 19.28
N ILE A 37 13.13 -13.37 20.22
CA ILE A 37 11.88 -12.68 19.90
C ILE A 37 12.16 -11.47 19.00
N ASN A 38 13.08 -10.60 19.39
CA ASN A 38 13.39 -9.41 18.62
C ASN A 38 13.97 -9.73 17.23
N SER A 39 14.73 -10.83 17.10
CA SER A 39 15.21 -11.29 15.78
C SER A 39 14.10 -11.72 14.83
N GLN A 40 12.92 -12.08 15.35
CA GLN A 40 11.75 -12.47 14.54
C GLN A 40 10.80 -11.29 14.34
N VAL A 41 10.61 -10.46 15.38
CA VAL A 41 9.69 -9.32 15.31
C VAL A 41 10.24 -8.20 14.43
N ASN A 42 11.54 -7.91 14.49
CA ASN A 42 12.13 -6.82 13.71
C ASN A 42 11.92 -7.00 12.18
N PRO A 43 12.19 -8.18 11.58
CA PRO A 43 11.89 -8.41 10.17
C PRO A 43 10.42 -8.22 9.81
N LEU A 44 9.49 -8.62 10.69
CA LEU A 44 8.06 -8.44 10.45
C LEU A 44 7.67 -6.95 10.47
N VAL A 45 8.29 -6.15 11.34
CA VAL A 45 8.12 -4.69 11.35
C VAL A 45 8.64 -4.09 10.05
N ASP A 46 9.81 -4.53 9.58
CA ASP A 46 10.38 -4.08 8.32
C ASP A 46 9.49 -4.44 7.12
N GLU A 47 8.92 -5.66 7.10
CA GLU A 47 7.97 -6.09 6.08
C GLU A 47 6.68 -5.26 6.10
N ILE A 48 6.11 -5.01 7.27
CA ILE A 48 4.92 -4.16 7.43
C ILE A 48 5.21 -2.75 6.91
N ASN A 49 6.35 -2.16 7.30
CA ASN A 49 6.75 -0.84 6.84
C ASN A 49 6.97 -0.80 5.31
N ASN A 50 7.54 -1.86 4.74
CA ASN A 50 7.71 -1.96 3.30
C ASN A 50 6.35 -2.03 2.57
N ILE A 51 5.41 -2.82 3.09
CA ILE A 51 4.05 -2.90 2.54
C ILE A 51 3.34 -1.55 2.65
N ASP A 52 3.44 -0.87 3.79
CA ASP A 52 2.84 0.45 4.01
C ASP A 52 3.40 1.50 3.03
N ASN A 53 4.72 1.51 2.82
CA ASN A 53 5.36 2.35 1.82
C ASN A 53 4.88 2.03 0.39
N GLN A 54 4.74 0.74 0.05
CA GLN A 54 4.21 0.33 -1.25
C GLN A 54 2.76 0.79 -1.44
N LEU A 55 1.91 0.62 -0.43
CA LEU A 55 0.52 1.07 -0.47
C LEU A 55 0.43 2.60 -0.58
N SER A 56 1.28 3.33 0.16
CA SER A 56 1.38 4.79 0.07
C SER A 56 1.89 5.25 -1.30
N SER A 57 2.74 4.45 -1.96
CA SER A 57 3.25 4.74 -3.30
C SER A 57 2.19 4.56 -4.40
N LEU A 58 1.12 3.78 -4.14
CA LEU A 58 -0.03 3.67 -5.03
C LEU A 58 -0.84 4.97 -4.95
N ASN A 59 -0.39 5.99 -5.68
CA ASN A 59 -1.08 7.26 -5.79
C ASN A 59 -2.34 7.10 -6.67
N VAL A 60 -3.39 6.52 -6.09
CA VAL A 60 -4.69 6.33 -6.75
C VAL A 60 -5.25 7.66 -7.24
N GLY A 61 -4.98 8.76 -6.53
CA GLY A 61 -5.34 10.12 -6.97
C GLY A 61 -4.71 10.48 -8.31
N GLU A 62 -3.40 10.27 -8.46
CA GLU A 62 -2.70 10.51 -9.73
C GLU A 62 -3.23 9.64 -10.87
N ILE A 63 -3.57 8.37 -10.60
CA ILE A 63 -4.17 7.48 -11.59
C ILE A 63 -5.54 8.01 -12.03
N ILE A 64 -6.40 8.40 -11.08
CA ILE A 64 -7.72 8.96 -11.37
C ILE A 64 -7.59 10.26 -12.17
N ASP A 65 -6.68 11.15 -11.80
CA ASP A 65 -6.47 12.42 -12.49
C ASP A 65 -5.97 12.21 -13.92
N LYS A 66 -5.05 11.27 -14.16
CA LYS A 66 -4.64 10.88 -15.52
C LYS A 66 -5.81 10.32 -16.34
N CYS A 67 -6.67 9.52 -15.72
CA CYS A 67 -7.88 9.01 -16.39
C CYS A 67 -8.85 10.14 -16.75
N ARG A 68 -9.08 11.09 -15.82
CA ARG A 68 -9.93 12.27 -16.07
C ARG A 68 -9.39 13.12 -17.21
N GLN A 69 -8.09 13.42 -17.23
CA GLN A 69 -7.46 14.18 -18.32
C GLN A 69 -7.65 13.51 -19.68
N LYS A 70 -7.55 12.18 -19.75
CA LYS A 70 -7.80 11.43 -20.99
C LYS A 70 -9.26 11.52 -21.43
N LEU A 71 -10.21 11.43 -20.49
CA LEU A 71 -11.64 11.57 -20.77
C LEU A 71 -11.99 12.98 -21.24
N ASP A 72 -11.44 14.00 -20.59
CA ASP A 72 -11.65 15.41 -20.98
C ASP A 72 -11.09 15.69 -22.38
N LYS A 73 -9.89 15.17 -22.67
CA LYS A 73 -9.32 15.25 -24.01
C LYS A 73 -10.20 14.57 -25.05
N TRP A 74 -10.62 13.33 -24.78
CA TRP A 74 -11.50 12.59 -25.69
C TRP A 74 -12.82 13.34 -25.94
N ARG A 75 -13.44 13.89 -24.89
CA ARG A 75 -14.64 14.72 -24.99
C ARG A 75 -14.41 15.94 -25.89
N HIS A 76 -13.31 16.65 -25.69
CA HIS A 76 -12.97 17.83 -26.48
C HIS A 76 -12.73 17.48 -27.95
N ASP A 77 -11.98 16.42 -28.22
CA ASP A 77 -11.70 15.93 -29.57
C ASP A 77 -13.01 15.55 -30.30
N CYS A 78 -13.93 14.87 -29.61
CA CYS A 78 -15.24 14.54 -30.18
C CYS A 78 -16.06 15.78 -30.54
N HIS A 79 -16.14 16.78 -29.65
CA HIS A 79 -16.86 18.02 -29.95
C HIS A 79 -16.25 18.74 -31.16
N ASN A 80 -14.91 18.84 -31.23
CA ASN A 80 -14.23 19.47 -32.36
C ASN A 80 -14.54 18.78 -33.69
N ILE A 81 -14.63 17.44 -33.70
CA ILE A 81 -14.99 16.67 -34.89
C ILE A 81 -16.44 16.98 -35.31
N ILE A 82 -17.36 17.02 -34.35
CA ILE A 82 -18.77 17.32 -34.60
C ILE A 82 -18.91 18.73 -35.18
N ASP A 83 -18.28 19.73 -34.55
CA ASP A 83 -18.34 21.12 -34.96
C ASP A 83 -17.77 21.30 -36.37
N ARG A 84 -16.62 20.67 -36.66
CA ARG A 84 -16.02 20.71 -38.00
C ARG A 84 -16.95 20.10 -39.06
N TYR A 85 -17.54 18.94 -38.77
CA TYR A 85 -18.44 18.28 -39.71
C TYR A 85 -19.71 19.12 -39.95
N TYR A 86 -20.24 19.73 -38.90
CA TYR A 86 -21.39 20.63 -38.99
C TYR A 86 -21.08 21.84 -39.87
N GLU A 87 -19.92 22.48 -39.67
CA GLU A 87 -19.48 23.62 -40.46
C GLU A 87 -19.29 23.24 -41.94
N GLU A 88 -18.60 22.13 -42.22
CA GLU A 88 -18.41 21.60 -43.57
C GLU A 88 -19.76 21.41 -44.29
N LYS A 89 -20.73 20.76 -43.63
CA LYS A 89 -22.07 20.53 -44.23
C LYS A 89 -22.89 21.80 -44.37
N SER A 90 -22.76 22.74 -43.46
CA SER A 90 -23.43 24.04 -43.55
C SER A 90 -22.92 24.84 -44.75
N GLN A 91 -21.61 24.82 -44.98
CA GLN A 91 -20.99 25.48 -46.14
C GLN A 91 -21.38 24.82 -47.46
N GLU A 92 -21.38 23.48 -47.53
CA GLU A 92 -21.87 22.74 -48.70
C GLU A 92 -23.31 23.15 -49.05
N LEU A 93 -24.21 23.17 -48.06
CA LEU A 93 -25.60 23.57 -48.25
C LEU A 93 -25.73 25.02 -48.74
N GLN A 94 -24.98 25.95 -48.14
CA GLN A 94 -25.00 27.36 -48.54
C GLN A 94 -24.54 27.54 -49.98
N GLN A 95 -23.49 26.83 -50.41
CA GLN A 95 -23.01 26.88 -51.80
C GLN A 95 -24.06 26.35 -52.78
N HIS A 96 -24.76 25.27 -52.44
CA HIS A 96 -25.83 24.71 -53.26
C HIS A 96 -27.06 25.64 -53.34
N CYS A 97 -27.42 26.33 -52.25
CA CYS A 97 -28.53 27.27 -52.24
C CYS A 97 -28.26 28.58 -53.00
N VAL A 98 -27.00 29.02 -53.10
CA VAL A 98 -26.63 30.27 -53.80
C VAL A 98 -26.46 30.07 -55.32
N GLN A 99 -26.37 28.82 -55.79
CA GLN A 99 -26.26 28.46 -57.21
C GLN A 99 -27.60 28.17 -57.92
N GLN A 100 -28.73 28.29 -57.22
CA GLN A 100 -30.09 28.25 -57.79
C GLN A 100 -30.68 29.66 -57.90
#